data_AF-X1B7N9-F1
#
_entry.id   AF-X1B7N9-F1
#
_cell.length_a   1.000
_cell.length_b   1.000
_cell.length_c   1.000
_cell.angle_alpha   90.00
_cell.angle_beta   90.00
_cell.angle_gamma   90.00
#
_symmetry.space_group_name_H-M   'P 1'
#
loop_
_entity.id
_entity.type
_entity.pdbx_description
1 polymer ?
#
loop_
_entity_poly.entity_id
_entity_poly.type
_entity_poly.pdbx_seq_one_letter_code
_entity_poly.pdbx_strand_id
1 'polypeptide(L)'
;MGVEKMKGFYNIVLHIDLTRRSFEEESIDDRVYRELLGGKGLGTHLLLKNTKAGVDPLSADNVIIFATGPVTDTKVHGSCRFGAFTKSPLTGIYSESYAGGKVAEPLSRTGYDAVIIKGASEKPVYLEISNKKVIFHDAS
;
A
#
# COMPACT_ATOMS: atom_id res chain seq x y z
N MET A 1 -12.69 -21.01 -19.52
CA MET A 1 -12.14 -21.47 -18.24
C MET A 1 -12.22 -20.30 -17.28
N GLY A 2 -13.03 -20.44 -16.23
CA GLY A 2 -13.16 -19.39 -15.21
C GLY A 2 -11.82 -19.18 -14.53
N VAL A 3 -11.40 -17.93 -14.44
CA VAL A 3 -10.19 -17.56 -13.71
C VAL A 3 -10.45 -17.85 -12.23
N GLU A 4 -9.76 -18.82 -11.66
CA GLU A 4 -9.91 -19.16 -10.24
C GLU A 4 -9.41 -17.98 -9.39
N LYS A 5 -10.23 -17.59 -8.39
CA LYS A 5 -9.93 -16.45 -7.52
C LYS A 5 -8.71 -16.77 -6.65
N MET A 6 -7.73 -15.87 -6.63
CA MET A 6 -6.53 -16.07 -5.80
C MET A 6 -6.91 -15.96 -4.31
N LYS A 7 -6.41 -16.88 -3.49
CA LYS A 7 -6.60 -16.84 -2.03
C LYS A 7 -5.48 -16.04 -1.38
N GLY A 8 -5.77 -15.47 -0.21
CA GLY A 8 -4.81 -14.67 0.56
C GLY A 8 -4.81 -13.18 0.21
N PHE A 9 -5.74 -12.75 -0.65
CA PHE A 9 -5.89 -11.35 -1.08
C PHE A 9 -7.33 -10.89 -0.93
N TYR A 10 -7.50 -9.60 -0.71
CA TYR A 10 -8.80 -8.93 -0.75
C TYR A 10 -9.13 -8.41 -2.16
N ASN A 11 -8.12 -8.28 -3.02
CA ASN A 11 -8.16 -7.68 -4.35
C ASN A 11 -8.48 -6.18 -4.35
N ILE A 12 -8.29 -5.50 -3.21
CA ILE A 12 -8.58 -4.07 -3.06
C ILE A 12 -7.33 -3.32 -2.63
N VAL A 13 -7.06 -2.21 -3.31
CA VAL A 13 -6.02 -1.23 -2.96
C VAL A 13 -6.68 0.07 -2.55
N LEU A 14 -6.28 0.62 -1.40
CA LEU A 14 -6.76 1.91 -0.93
C LEU A 14 -5.85 3.02 -1.42
N HIS A 15 -6.40 3.99 -2.14
CA HIS A 15 -5.71 5.22 -2.54
C HIS A 15 -6.10 6.36 -1.61
N ILE A 16 -5.13 7.08 -1.07
CA ILE A 16 -5.30 8.22 -0.17
C ILE A 16 -4.65 9.44 -0.81
N ASP A 17 -5.42 10.51 -0.94
CA ASP A 17 -4.94 11.83 -1.36
C ASP A 17 -4.94 12.77 -0.15
N LEU A 18 -3.75 13.11 0.33
CA LEU A 18 -3.56 14.01 1.48
C LEU A 18 -3.88 15.48 1.16
N THR A 19 -3.74 15.88 -0.10
CA THR A 19 -4.02 17.25 -0.53
C THR A 19 -5.52 17.49 -0.58
N ARG A 20 -6.28 16.52 -1.11
CA ARG A 20 -7.75 16.58 -1.20
C ARG A 20 -8.47 16.04 0.03
N ARG A 21 -7.74 15.39 0.96
CA ARG A 21 -8.29 14.67 2.11
C ARG A 21 -9.40 13.69 1.73
N SER A 22 -9.13 12.91 0.69
CA SER A 22 -10.06 11.94 0.13
C SER A 22 -9.40 10.59 -0.02
N PHE A 23 -10.22 9.55 -0.20
CA PHE A 23 -9.74 8.22 -0.52
C PHE A 23 -10.65 7.54 -1.53
N GLU A 24 -10.11 6.57 -2.25
CA GLU A 24 -10.84 5.71 -3.18
C GLU A 24 -10.29 4.28 -3.13
N GLU A 25 -11.14 3.32 -3.50
CA GLU A 25 -10.79 1.91 -3.56
C GLU A 25 -10.61 1.48 -5.02
N GLU A 26 -9.50 0.81 -5.30
CA GLU A 26 -9.22 0.21 -6.60
C GLU A 26 -9.31 -1.32 -6.50
N SER A 27 -10.13 -1.93 -7.36
CA SER A 27 -10.14 -3.38 -7.54
C SER A 27 -8.98 -3.83 -8.43
N ILE A 28 -8.21 -4.81 -7.96
CA ILE A 28 -7.06 -5.37 -8.68
C ILE A 28 -7.40 -6.75 -9.24
N ASP A 29 -7.14 -6.95 -10.54
CA ASP A 29 -7.39 -8.21 -11.24
C ASP A 29 -6.49 -9.33 -10.68
N ASP A 30 -7.06 -10.53 -10.50
CA ASP A 30 -6.35 -11.72 -10.05
C ASP A 30 -5.10 -12.06 -10.89
N ARG A 31 -5.03 -11.64 -12.15
CA ARG A 31 -3.84 -11.80 -13.01
C ARG A 31 -2.62 -11.10 -12.42
N VAL A 32 -2.79 -9.91 -11.84
CA VAL A 32 -1.69 -9.18 -11.19
C VAL A 32 -1.14 -10.01 -10.04
N TYR A 33 -2.00 -10.58 -9.19
CA TYR A 33 -1.59 -11.44 -8.08
C TYR A 33 -0.99 -12.78 -8.55
N ARG A 34 -1.46 -13.35 -9.67
CA ARG A 34 -0.84 -14.55 -10.25
C ARG A 34 0.58 -14.29 -10.76
N GLU A 35 0.82 -13.14 -11.36
CA GLU A 35 2.12 -12.79 -11.92
C GLU A 35 3.09 -12.29 -10.85
N LEU A 36 2.60 -11.54 -9.86
CA LEU A 36 3.42 -10.76 -8.94
C LEU A 36 3.27 -11.15 -7.47
N LEU A 37 2.40 -12.12 -7.16
CA LEU A 37 2.01 -12.54 -5.81
C LEU A 37 1.35 -11.43 -5.00
N GLY A 38 2.12 -10.50 -4.45
CA GLY A 38 1.68 -9.50 -3.48
C GLY A 38 2.91 -8.79 -2.90
N GLY A 39 2.78 -8.10 -1.77
CA GLY A 39 3.91 -7.48 -1.06
C GLY A 39 4.79 -6.66 -2.01
N LYS A 40 6.03 -7.09 -2.23
CA LYS A 40 6.98 -6.46 -3.17
C LYS A 40 6.44 -6.35 -4.60
N GLY A 41 5.87 -7.42 -5.13
CA GLY A 41 5.43 -7.46 -6.52
C GLY A 41 4.28 -6.49 -6.75
N LEU A 42 3.27 -6.53 -5.88
CA LEU A 42 2.16 -5.58 -5.91
C LEU A 42 2.64 -4.14 -5.65
N GLY A 43 3.47 -3.92 -4.62
CA GLY A 43 4.02 -2.60 -4.29
C GLY A 43 4.81 -1.99 -5.45
N THR A 44 5.61 -2.79 -6.16
CA THR A 44 6.37 -2.36 -7.34
C THR A 44 5.45 -2.04 -8.52
N HIS A 45 4.47 -2.89 -8.80
CA HIS A 45 3.48 -2.67 -9.85
C HIS A 45 2.72 -1.35 -9.64
N LEU A 46 2.24 -1.14 -8.41
CA LEU A 46 1.52 0.07 -8.04
C LEU A 46 2.42 1.30 -8.08
N LEU A 47 3.69 1.20 -7.66
CA LEU A 47 4.62 2.33 -7.72
C LEU A 47 4.90 2.75 -9.17
N LEU A 48 5.13 1.78 -10.07
CA LEU A 48 5.34 2.06 -11.50
C LEU A 48 4.09 2.66 -12.16
N LYS A 49 2.89 2.24 -11.72
CA LYS A 49 1.62 2.77 -12.22
C LYS A 49 1.33 4.20 -11.73
N ASN A 50 1.66 4.51 -10.48
CA ASN A 50 1.24 5.75 -9.82
C ASN A 50 2.33 6.83 -9.75
N THR A 51 3.58 6.50 -10.09
CA THR A 51 4.70 7.43 -10.03
C THR A 51 5.34 7.63 -11.40
N LYS A 52 5.41 8.89 -11.84
CA LYS A 52 6.11 9.24 -13.09
C LYS A 52 7.61 9.00 -12.97
N ALA A 53 8.22 8.53 -14.05
CA ALA A 53 9.68 8.50 -14.17
C ALA A 53 10.25 9.90 -13.93
N GLY A 54 11.32 9.98 -13.13
CA GLY A 54 11.96 11.26 -12.83
C GLY A 54 11.25 12.15 -11.79
N VAL A 55 10.14 11.71 -11.17
CA VAL A 55 9.46 12.52 -10.11
C VAL A 55 10.45 12.99 -9.05
N ASP A 56 10.29 14.22 -8.54
CA ASP A 56 11.03 14.63 -7.36
C ASP A 56 10.55 13.79 -6.15
N PRO A 57 11.44 13.02 -5.49
CA PRO A 57 11.05 12.13 -4.40
C PRO A 57 10.45 12.86 -3.17
N LEU A 58 10.68 14.17 -3.02
CA LEU A 58 10.09 14.97 -1.94
C LEU A 58 8.84 15.75 -2.36
N SER A 59 8.43 15.66 -3.61
CA SER A 59 7.22 16.31 -4.11
C SER A 59 5.96 15.53 -3.74
N ALA A 60 4.82 16.24 -3.72
CA ALA A 60 3.49 15.66 -3.51
C ALA A 60 3.07 14.63 -4.60
N ASP A 61 3.82 14.55 -5.71
CA ASP A 61 3.58 13.59 -6.79
C ASP A 61 4.27 12.23 -6.56
N ASN A 62 5.24 12.14 -5.63
CA ASN A 62 5.78 10.85 -5.22
C ASN A 62 4.78 10.15 -4.29
N VAL A 63 4.58 8.84 -4.48
CA VAL A 63 3.72 8.06 -3.59
C VAL A 63 4.54 7.19 -2.64
N ILE A 64 3.99 6.95 -1.45
CA ILE A 64 4.44 5.89 -0.55
C ILE A 64 3.37 4.81 -0.47
N ILE A 65 3.80 3.56 -0.61
CA ILE A 65 2.91 2.40 -0.69
C ILE A 65 3.25 1.44 0.43
N PHE A 66 2.25 1.08 1.24
CA PHE A 66 2.35 0.00 2.21
C PHE A 66 1.61 -1.21 1.66
N ALA A 67 2.28 -2.35 1.51
CA ALA A 67 1.66 -3.57 0.97
C ALA A 67 1.94 -4.80 1.83
N THR A 68 0.94 -5.67 1.94
CA THR A 68 1.02 -6.98 2.60
C THR A 68 1.20 -8.10 1.57
N GLY A 69 1.69 -9.26 2.03
CA GLY A 69 1.85 -10.44 1.20
C GLY A 69 0.70 -11.43 1.38
N PRO A 70 0.57 -12.44 0.50
CA PRO A 70 -0.51 -13.45 0.54
C PRO A 70 -0.65 -14.21 1.86
N VAL A 71 0.45 -14.28 2.62
CA VAL A 71 0.53 -15.05 3.86
C VAL A 71 0.48 -14.17 5.10
N THR A 72 0.40 -12.84 4.97
CA THR A 72 0.31 -11.93 6.11
C THR A 72 -0.95 -12.23 6.93
N ASP A 73 -0.84 -12.27 8.26
CA ASP A 73 -1.96 -12.62 9.18
C ASP A 73 -2.51 -14.05 9.02
N THR A 74 -1.68 -14.97 8.50
CA THR A 74 -2.00 -16.42 8.45
C THR A 74 -1.28 -17.21 9.54
N LYS A 75 -1.57 -18.52 9.65
CA LYS A 75 -0.90 -19.44 10.58
C LYS A 75 0.55 -19.79 10.19
N VAL A 76 1.05 -19.31 9.05
CA VAL A 76 2.45 -19.53 8.65
C VAL A 76 3.37 -18.81 9.64
N HIS A 77 4.38 -19.50 10.14
CA HIS A 77 5.32 -18.89 11.08
C HIS A 77 6.05 -17.69 10.42
N GLY A 78 6.06 -16.54 11.10
CA GLY A 78 6.68 -15.31 10.56
C GLY A 78 5.80 -14.49 9.61
N SER A 79 4.50 -14.78 9.52
CA SER A 79 3.46 -14.07 8.73
C SER A 79 3.14 -12.63 9.18
N CYS A 80 4.11 -11.92 9.75
CA CYS A 80 3.91 -10.63 10.41
C CYS A 80 4.65 -9.48 9.72
N ARG A 81 4.85 -9.54 8.40
CA ARG A 81 5.62 -8.55 7.63
C ARG A 81 4.73 -7.74 6.68
N PHE A 82 5.14 -6.50 6.45
CA PHE A 82 4.67 -5.63 5.37
C PHE A 82 5.86 -4.88 4.76
N GLY A 83 5.69 -4.38 3.55
CA GLY A 83 6.69 -3.55 2.86
C GLY A 83 6.22 -2.12 2.67
N ALA A 84 7.16 -1.17 2.69
CA ALA A 84 6.99 0.21 2.28
C ALA A 84 7.79 0.45 0.99
N PHE A 85 7.14 1.03 -0.02
CA PHE A 85 7.69 1.21 -1.37
C PHE A 85 7.51 2.66 -1.83
N THR A 86 8.56 3.27 -2.36
CA THR A 86 8.53 4.66 -2.85
C THR A 86 9.76 4.97 -3.72
N LYS A 87 9.82 6.15 -4.34
CA LYS A 87 11.10 6.70 -4.83
C LYS A 87 11.89 7.29 -3.67
N SER A 88 13.13 6.86 -3.50
CA SER A 88 14.00 7.30 -2.40
C SER A 88 14.47 8.74 -2.58
N PRO A 89 14.35 9.62 -1.57
CA PRO A 89 15.00 10.93 -1.59
C PRO A 89 16.52 10.85 -1.40
N LEU A 90 17.03 9.78 -0.77
CA LEU A 90 18.47 9.61 -0.56
C LEU A 90 19.18 9.15 -1.84
N THR A 91 18.60 8.17 -2.53
CA THR A 91 19.27 7.50 -3.66
C THR A 91 18.70 7.89 -5.03
N GLY A 92 17.53 8.55 -5.06
CA GLY A 92 16.87 8.94 -6.31
C GLY A 92 16.28 7.77 -7.11
N ILE A 93 16.30 6.54 -6.58
CA ILE A 93 15.83 5.32 -7.26
C ILE A 93 14.73 4.61 -6.45
N TYR A 94 14.31 3.44 -6.92
CA TYR A 94 13.37 2.55 -6.23
C TYR A 94 13.85 2.25 -4.79
N SER A 95 12.94 2.39 -3.83
CA SER A 95 13.15 2.04 -2.43
C SER A 95 12.16 0.98 -1.99
N GLU A 96 12.66 -0.01 -1.25
CA GLU A 96 11.84 -0.92 -0.47
C GLU A 96 12.38 -1.01 0.96
N SER A 97 11.48 -1.04 1.93
CA SER A 97 11.79 -1.26 3.33
C SER A 97 10.78 -2.21 3.94
N TYR A 98 11.22 -3.08 4.83
CA TYR A 98 10.36 -4.12 5.40
C TYR A 98 10.34 -4.03 6.91
N ALA A 99 9.14 -3.93 7.46
CA ALA A 99 8.89 -3.95 8.90
C ALA A 99 8.01 -5.15 9.25
N GLY A 100 8.02 -5.52 10.53
CA GLY A 100 7.21 -6.60 11.04
C GLY A 100 6.69 -6.35 12.43
N GLY A 101 6.26 -7.42 13.10
CA GLY A 101 5.66 -7.34 14.42
C GLY A 101 4.16 -7.07 14.34
N LYS A 102 3.65 -6.25 15.26
CA LYS A 102 2.20 -6.14 15.51
C LYS A 102 1.41 -5.29 14.52
N VAL A 103 2.07 -4.66 13.54
CA VAL A 103 1.41 -3.75 12.57
C VAL A 103 0.85 -4.52 11.37
N ALA A 104 1.47 -5.64 10.98
CA ALA A 104 1.09 -6.34 9.76
C ALA A 104 -0.31 -7.00 9.85
N GLU A 105 -0.68 -7.51 11.03
CA GLU A 105 -1.99 -8.16 11.23
C GLU A 105 -3.15 -7.15 11.16
N PRO A 106 -3.16 -6.02 11.91
CA PRO A 106 -4.19 -4.99 11.75
C PRO A 106 -4.24 -4.43 10.32
N LEU A 107 -3.08 -4.25 9.67
CA LEU A 107 -3.03 -3.78 8.28
C LEU A 107 -3.75 -4.75 7.34
N SER A 108 -3.47 -6.06 7.43
CA SER A 108 -4.19 -7.09 6.65
C SER A 108 -5.69 -7.06 6.94
N ARG A 109 -6.08 -6.94 8.22
CA ARG A 109 -7.49 -6.92 8.65
C ARG A 109 -8.26 -5.66 8.26
N THR A 110 -7.61 -4.65 7.69
CA THR A 110 -8.31 -3.53 7.06
C THR A 110 -9.10 -3.96 5.82
N GLY A 111 -8.75 -5.09 5.20
CA GLY A 111 -9.35 -5.54 3.95
C GLY A 111 -8.68 -4.97 2.70
N TYR A 112 -7.52 -4.33 2.84
CA TYR A 112 -6.72 -3.81 1.72
C TYR A 112 -5.40 -4.58 1.59
N ASP A 113 -5.04 -4.93 0.35
CA ASP A 113 -3.75 -5.57 0.05
C ASP A 113 -2.62 -4.54 -0.01
N ALA A 114 -2.95 -3.30 -0.35
CA ALA A 114 -2.05 -2.17 -0.25
C ALA A 114 -2.77 -0.85 0.07
N VAL A 115 -2.05 0.07 0.69
CA VAL A 115 -2.44 1.46 0.92
C VAL A 115 -1.44 2.35 0.23
N ILE A 116 -1.90 3.16 -0.73
CA ILE A 116 -1.12 4.16 -1.46
C ILE A 116 -1.45 5.52 -0.88
N ILE A 117 -0.42 6.27 -0.50
CA ILE A 117 -0.56 7.64 -0.02
C ILE A 117 0.14 8.57 -1.02
N LYS A 118 -0.62 9.52 -1.54
CA LYS A 118 -0.19 10.57 -2.46
C LYS A 118 -0.52 11.95 -1.85
N GLY A 119 0.15 12.97 -2.36
CA GLY A 119 -0.16 14.35 -2.02
C GLY A 119 0.59 14.80 -0.78
N ALA A 120 0.32 16.03 -0.39
CA ALA A 120 0.84 16.62 0.85
C ALA A 120 -0.30 17.35 1.56
N SER A 121 -0.41 17.13 2.87
CA SER A 121 -1.30 17.89 3.75
C SER A 121 -0.61 19.18 4.20
N GLU A 122 -1.35 20.28 4.28
CA GLU A 122 -0.85 21.57 4.76
C GLU A 122 -0.44 21.58 6.24
N LYS A 123 -0.98 20.62 7.03
CA LYS A 123 -0.70 20.43 8.45
C LYS A 123 -0.41 18.96 8.76
N PRO A 124 0.31 18.65 9.85
CA PRO A 124 0.46 17.27 10.32
C PRO A 124 -0.88 16.56 10.47
N VAL A 125 -0.98 15.35 9.91
CA VAL A 125 -2.16 14.49 10.01
C VAL A 125 -1.74 13.05 10.29
N TYR A 126 -2.60 12.29 10.95
CA TYR A 126 -2.50 10.84 10.99
C TYR A 126 -3.77 10.20 10.42
N LEU A 127 -3.61 8.99 9.88
CA LEU A 127 -4.69 8.24 9.23
C LEU A 127 -5.14 7.10 10.14
N GLU A 128 -6.44 7.03 10.41
CA GLU A 128 -7.08 5.85 11.00
C GLU A 128 -7.74 5.05 9.87
N ILE A 129 -7.21 3.85 9.61
CA ILE A 129 -7.69 2.97 8.54
C ILE A 129 -8.23 1.68 9.19
N SER A 130 -9.45 1.31 8.80
CA SER A 130 -10.11 0.08 9.23
C SER A 130 -10.96 -0.47 8.08
N ASN A 131 -11.50 -1.67 8.26
CA ASN A 131 -12.45 -2.27 7.32
C ASN A 131 -13.82 -1.57 7.23
N LYS A 132 -14.02 -0.44 7.92
CA LYS A 132 -15.28 0.32 7.94
C LYS A 132 -15.13 1.76 7.48
N LYS A 133 -13.96 2.35 7.66
CA LYS A 133 -13.74 3.79 7.53
C LYS A 133 -12.26 4.12 7.36
N VAL A 134 -12.02 5.23 6.68
CA VAL A 134 -10.76 5.96 6.61
C VAL A 134 -11.01 7.35 7.17
N ILE A 135 -10.32 7.72 8.24
CA ILE A 135 -10.45 9.04 8.89
C ILE A 135 -9.11 9.76 8.86
N PHE A 136 -9.15 11.03 8.50
CA PHE A 136 -8.05 11.97 8.59
C PHE A 136 -8.16 12.73 9.90
N HIS A 137 -7.15 12.60 10.76
CA HIS A 137 -7.09 13.27 12.05
C HIS A 137 -6.01 14.35 12.05
N ASP A 138 -6.24 15.43 12.81
CA ASP A 138 -5.19 16.41 13.10
C ASP A 138 -4.11 15.78 14.00
N ALA A 139 -2.85 16.11 13.74
CA ALA A 139 -1.70 15.61 14.47
C ALA A 139 -0.71 16.72 14.87
N SER A 140 -1.20 17.97 15.00
CA SER A 140 -0.37 19.14 15.35
C SER A 140 -0.10 19.26 16.84
#